data_AF-A0A2N6L421-F1
#
_entry.id   AF-A0A2N6L421-F1
#
_cell.length_a   1.000
_cell.length_b   1.000
_cell.length_c   1.000
_cell.angle_alpha   90.00
_cell.angle_beta   90.00
_cell.angle_gamma   90.00
#
_symmetry.space_group_name_H-M   'P 1'
#
loop_
_entity.id
_entity.type
_entity.pdbx_description
1 polymer ?
#
loop_
_entity_poly.entity_id
_entity_poly.type
_entity_poly.pdbx_seq_one_letter_code
_entity_poly.pdbx_strand_id
1 'polypeptide(L)'
;MRTSARNPEGTLARWSSDEPNSYARVFGYDEEGRLVKIERDCGSGGVQVAYEYGYNSDGARVWQRDVRNGQEYRYVCRIGCGGVPMRVYNRPTSGGSWTSVEDYLKAGRLLAYDSKIRR
;
A
#
# COMPACT_ATOMS: atom_id res chain seq x y z
N MET A 1 23.73 -5.09 -14.04
CA MET A 1 22.98 -3.99 -14.69
C MET A 1 21.59 -3.92 -14.05
N ARG A 2 20.87 -2.79 -14.17
CA ARG A 2 19.46 -2.71 -13.72
C ARG A 2 18.58 -2.51 -14.94
N THR A 3 17.48 -3.26 -15.02
CA THR A 3 16.59 -3.28 -16.18
C THR A 3 15.14 -3.14 -15.73
N SER A 4 14.33 -2.45 -16.54
CA SER A 4 12.90 -2.28 -16.30
C SER A 4 12.13 -2.43 -17.60
N ALA A 5 10.97 -3.09 -17.53
CA ALA A 5 10.01 -3.20 -18.62
C ALA A 5 8.69 -2.51 -18.22
N ARG A 6 7.99 -1.95 -19.19
CA ARG A 6 6.69 -1.28 -18.99
C ARG A 6 5.57 -2.05 -19.70
N ASN A 7 4.37 -1.96 -19.15
CA ASN A 7 3.17 -2.38 -19.86
C ASN A 7 2.80 -1.32 -20.93
N PRO A 8 1.96 -1.65 -21.93
CA PRO A 8 1.52 -0.70 -22.97
C PRO A 8 0.90 0.59 -22.42
N GLU A 9 0.18 0.49 -21.31
CA GLU A 9 -0.44 1.60 -20.58
C GLU A 9 0.57 2.44 -19.76
N GLY A 10 1.86 2.12 -19.81
CA GLY A 10 2.95 2.91 -19.24
C GLY A 10 3.32 2.57 -17.78
N THR A 11 2.54 1.71 -17.12
CA THR A 11 2.85 1.19 -15.78
C THR A 11 4.11 0.30 -15.80
N LEU A 12 4.80 0.19 -14.66
CA LEU A 12 6.02 -0.61 -14.56
C LEU A 12 5.64 -2.10 -14.52
N ALA A 13 5.98 -2.88 -15.53
CA ALA A 13 5.63 -4.31 -15.59
C ALA A 13 6.62 -5.17 -14.78
N ARG A 14 7.90 -4.87 -14.95
CA ARG A 14 8.99 -5.66 -14.38
C ARG A 14 10.19 -4.79 -14.06
N TRP A 15 10.89 -5.14 -12.99
CA TRP A 15 12.18 -4.56 -12.64
C TRP A 15 13.13 -5.66 -12.20
N SER A 16 14.37 -5.65 -12.67
CA SER A 16 15.40 -6.62 -12.25
C SER A 16 16.77 -5.97 -12.12
N SER A 17 17.64 -6.67 -11.38
CA SER A 17 19.05 -6.34 -11.20
C SER A 17 19.86 -7.60 -11.47
N ASP A 18 21.11 -7.46 -11.88
CA ASP A 18 22.06 -8.58 -12.00
C ASP A 18 23.00 -8.67 -10.79
N GLU A 19 22.69 -7.94 -9.70
CA GLU A 19 23.44 -8.05 -8.46
C GLU A 19 23.29 -9.48 -7.87
N PRO A 20 24.32 -10.03 -7.21
CA PRO A 20 24.24 -11.34 -6.57
C PRO A 20 23.05 -11.41 -5.60
N ASN A 21 22.34 -12.54 -5.59
CA ASN A 21 21.16 -12.79 -4.74
C ASN A 21 19.98 -11.83 -4.99
N SER A 22 19.94 -11.15 -6.13
CA SER A 22 18.78 -10.36 -6.54
C SER A 22 17.71 -11.22 -7.23
N TYR A 23 16.52 -10.65 -7.36
CA TYR A 23 15.38 -11.26 -8.05
C TYR A 23 14.65 -10.19 -8.84
N ALA A 24 13.88 -10.59 -9.85
CA ALA A 24 13.03 -9.66 -10.55
C ALA A 24 11.72 -9.43 -9.79
N ARG A 25 11.27 -8.18 -9.77
CA ARG A 25 9.96 -7.77 -9.29
C ARG A 25 9.01 -7.68 -10.48
N VAL A 26 7.87 -8.35 -10.37
CA VAL A 26 6.79 -8.30 -11.37
C VAL A 26 5.59 -7.61 -10.73
N PHE A 27 4.98 -6.67 -11.43
CA PHE A 27 3.92 -5.82 -10.90
C PHE A 27 2.61 -6.09 -11.66
N GLY A 28 1.55 -6.36 -10.90
CA GLY A 28 0.20 -6.58 -11.43
C GLY A 28 -0.70 -5.40 -11.10
N TYR A 29 -1.51 -4.99 -12.08
CA TYR A 29 -2.44 -3.87 -11.99
C TYR A 29 -3.87 -4.33 -12.28
N ASP A 30 -4.86 -3.64 -11.74
CA ASP A 30 -6.25 -3.79 -12.16
C ASP A 30 -6.56 -2.93 -13.41
N GLU A 31 -7.78 -3.03 -13.92
CA GLU A 31 -8.23 -2.31 -15.14
C GLU A 31 -8.20 -0.78 -14.98
N GLU A 32 -8.26 -0.27 -13.74
CA GLU A 32 -8.14 1.15 -13.41
C GLU A 32 -6.66 1.59 -13.27
N GLY A 33 -5.71 0.68 -13.51
CA GLY A 33 -4.28 0.94 -13.45
C GLY A 33 -3.70 0.99 -12.04
N ARG A 34 -4.42 0.50 -11.02
CA ARG A 34 -3.94 0.48 -9.63
C ARG A 34 -3.13 -0.77 -9.37
N LEU A 35 -2.03 -0.62 -8.65
CA LEU A 35 -1.15 -1.75 -8.29
C LEU A 35 -1.89 -2.69 -7.31
N VAL A 36 -2.14 -3.93 -7.73
CA VAL A 36 -2.82 -4.96 -6.91
C VAL A 36 -1.91 -6.08 -6.45
N LYS A 37 -0.75 -6.28 -7.09
CA LYS A 37 0.16 -7.38 -6.76
C LYS A 37 1.62 -7.05 -7.05
N ILE A 38 2.53 -7.52 -6.20
CA ILE A 38 3.97 -7.58 -6.50
C ILE A 38 4.45 -9.01 -6.28
N GLU A 39 5.12 -9.57 -7.28
CA GLU A 39 5.69 -10.90 -7.27
C GLU A 39 7.21 -10.87 -7.39
N ARG A 40 7.86 -11.91 -6.87
CA ARG A 40 9.29 -12.16 -6.96
C ARG A 40 9.55 -13.32 -7.89
N ASP A 41 10.39 -13.07 -8.87
CA ASP A 41 10.89 -14.08 -9.80
C ASP A 41 12.37 -14.30 -9.53
N CYS A 42 12.69 -15.41 -8.86
CA CYS A 42 14.06 -15.81 -8.54
C CYS A 42 14.65 -16.75 -9.60
N GLY A 43 13.96 -16.98 -10.73
CA GLY A 43 14.42 -17.83 -11.84
C GLY A 43 14.42 -19.34 -11.58
N SER A 44 14.16 -19.81 -10.35
CA SER A 44 14.35 -21.22 -9.94
C SER A 44 13.07 -22.04 -9.73
N GLY A 45 11.87 -21.46 -9.91
CA GLY A 45 10.62 -22.20 -9.62
C GLY A 45 9.32 -21.44 -9.82
N GLY A 46 9.30 -20.45 -10.72
CA GLY A 46 8.14 -19.59 -10.95
C GLY A 46 8.10 -18.34 -10.07
N VAL A 47 7.05 -17.55 -10.25
CA VAL A 47 6.83 -16.29 -9.52
C VAL A 47 6.15 -16.53 -8.17
N GLN A 48 6.65 -15.87 -7.12
CA GLN A 48 6.10 -15.94 -5.77
C GLN A 48 5.48 -14.60 -5.39
N VAL A 49 4.24 -14.60 -4.92
CA VAL A 49 3.58 -13.39 -4.43
C VAL A 49 4.31 -12.86 -3.19
N ALA A 50 4.71 -11.59 -3.23
CA ALA A 50 5.27 -10.88 -2.08
C ALA A 50 4.24 -9.96 -1.43
N TYR A 51 3.47 -9.25 -2.25
CA TYR A 51 2.45 -8.32 -1.79
C TYR A 51 1.18 -8.43 -2.62
N GLU A 52 0.04 -8.25 -1.94
CA GLU A 52 -1.27 -8.04 -2.56
C GLU A 52 -1.92 -6.79 -1.96
N TYR A 53 -2.73 -6.08 -2.74
CA TYR A 53 -3.39 -4.84 -2.34
C TYR A 53 -4.86 -4.84 -2.75
N GLY A 54 -5.70 -4.20 -1.93
CA GLY A 54 -7.12 -4.06 -2.18
C GLY A 54 -7.57 -2.62 -1.97
N TYR A 55 -8.49 -2.18 -2.82
CA TYR A 55 -8.98 -0.81 -2.88
C TYR A 55 -10.50 -0.78 -2.69
N ASN A 56 -11.04 0.32 -2.14
CA ASN A 56 -12.47 0.58 -2.10
C ASN A 56 -12.93 1.34 -3.37
N SER A 57 -14.22 1.63 -3.48
CA SER A 57 -14.81 2.37 -4.61
C SER A 57 -14.27 3.79 -4.78
N ASP A 58 -13.73 4.39 -3.72
CA ASP A 58 -13.12 5.72 -3.75
C ASP A 58 -11.66 5.67 -4.24
N GLY A 59 -11.15 4.48 -4.59
CA GLY A 59 -9.77 4.24 -4.99
C GLY A 59 -8.75 4.25 -3.85
N ALA A 60 -9.20 4.32 -2.60
CA ALA A 60 -8.32 4.26 -1.44
C ALA A 60 -7.89 2.82 -1.15
N ARG A 61 -6.61 2.59 -0.86
CA ARG A 61 -6.11 1.29 -0.42
C ARG A 61 -6.66 0.98 0.97
N VAL A 62 -7.44 -0.08 1.10
CA VAL A 62 -8.10 -0.51 2.34
C VAL A 62 -7.57 -1.84 2.88
N TRP A 63 -6.79 -2.55 2.05
CA TRP A 63 -6.23 -3.85 2.39
C TRP A 63 -4.84 -4.05 1.80
N GLN A 64 -3.99 -4.76 2.54
CA GLN A 64 -2.71 -5.27 2.05
C GLN A 64 -2.41 -6.63 2.67
N ARG A 65 -1.82 -7.53 1.90
CA ARG A 65 -1.16 -8.74 2.40
C ARG A 65 0.33 -8.67 2.13
N ASP A 66 1.14 -8.85 3.17
CA ASP A 66 2.58 -9.06 3.07
C ASP A 66 2.86 -10.55 3.31
N VAL A 67 3.07 -11.28 2.22
CA VAL A 67 3.27 -12.73 2.26
C VAL A 67 4.59 -13.08 2.95
N ARG A 68 5.62 -12.25 2.78
CA ARG A 68 6.96 -12.52 3.33
C ARG A 68 6.94 -12.43 4.86
N ASN A 69 6.29 -11.41 5.39
CA ASN A 69 6.22 -11.18 6.82
C ASN A 69 5.01 -11.89 7.47
N GLY A 70 4.19 -12.56 6.65
CA GLY A 70 2.99 -13.26 7.11
C GLY A 70 1.97 -12.32 7.73
N GLN A 71 1.86 -11.08 7.25
CA GLN A 71 1.00 -10.04 7.82
C GLN A 71 -0.14 -9.63 6.88
N GLU A 72 -1.30 -9.36 7.45
CA GLU A 72 -2.43 -8.73 6.78
C GLU A 72 -2.69 -7.37 7.43
N TYR A 73 -2.94 -6.35 6.62
CA TYR A 73 -3.22 -4.98 7.06
C TYR A 73 -4.60 -4.53 6.59
N ARG A 74 -5.27 -3.74 7.42
CA ARG A 74 -6.51 -3.03 7.09
C ARG A 74 -6.32 -1.55 7.35
N TYR A 75 -6.57 -0.77 6.32
CA TYR A 75 -6.46 0.68 6.35
C TYR A 75 -7.87 1.25 6.47
N VAL A 76 -8.21 1.77 7.64
CA VAL A 76 -9.50 2.39 7.89
C VAL A 76 -9.43 3.84 7.45
N CYS A 77 -10.28 4.19 6.51
CA CYS A 77 -10.55 5.55 6.08
C CYS A 77 -12.09 5.73 6.01
N ARG A 78 -12.58 6.93 6.35
CA ARG A 78 -13.97 7.36 6.08
C ARG A 78 -14.12 7.71 4.59
N ILE A 79 -15.35 7.75 4.09
CA ILE A 79 -15.62 8.25 2.73
C ILE A 79 -14.94 9.62 2.57
N GLY A 80 -14.09 9.75 1.54
CA GLY A 80 -13.42 11.01 1.20
C GLY A 80 -12.10 11.36 1.92
N CYS A 81 -11.34 10.42 2.53
CA CYS A 81 -10.01 10.79 3.09
C CYS A 81 -8.90 10.99 2.04
N GLY A 82 -9.19 10.90 0.74
CA GLY A 82 -8.19 11.11 -0.32
C GLY A 82 -6.98 10.16 -0.22
N GLY A 83 -7.18 8.94 0.29
CA GLY A 83 -6.13 7.93 0.40
C GLY A 83 -5.29 7.93 1.68
N VAL A 84 -5.55 8.83 2.64
CA VAL A 84 -4.85 8.81 3.94
C VAL A 84 -5.61 7.94 4.95
N PRO A 85 -5.02 6.86 5.48
CA PRO A 85 -5.66 6.06 6.52
C PRO A 85 -5.80 6.89 7.80
N MET A 86 -6.93 6.76 8.50
CA MET A 86 -7.09 7.29 9.86
C MET A 86 -6.57 6.30 10.91
N ARG A 87 -6.64 5.00 10.60
CA ARG A 87 -6.16 3.93 11.47
C ARG A 87 -5.70 2.74 10.67
N VAL A 88 -4.62 2.11 11.10
CA VAL A 88 -4.09 0.88 10.50
C VAL A 88 -4.17 -0.24 11.53
N TYR A 89 -4.79 -1.34 11.12
CA TYR A 89 -4.79 -2.58 11.87
C TYR A 89 -3.92 -3.60 11.16
N ASN A 90 -3.27 -4.48 11.93
CA ASN A 90 -2.65 -5.67 11.39
C ASN A 90 -3.04 -6.94 12.15
N ARG A 91 -2.81 -8.09 11.51
CA ARG A 91 -2.84 -9.41 12.13
C ARG A 91 -1.97 -10.40 11.35
N PRO A 92 -1.59 -11.54 11.95
CA PRO A 92 -0.99 -12.63 11.20
C PRO A 92 -1.94 -13.18 10.13
N THR A 93 -1.39 -13.52 8.98
CA THR A 93 -2.12 -14.18 7.87
C THR A 93 -2.62 -15.58 8.23
N SER A 94 -2.02 -16.23 9.23
CA SER A 94 -2.50 -17.49 9.81
C SER A 94 -3.77 -17.32 10.67
N GLY A 95 -4.25 -16.08 10.87
CA GLY A 95 -5.37 -15.74 11.74
C GLY A 95 -4.93 -15.08 13.04
N GLY A 96 -5.92 -14.75 13.88
CA GLY A 96 -5.72 -14.03 15.14
C GLY A 96 -6.50 -12.72 15.22
N SER A 97 -6.34 -12.04 16.35
CA SER A 97 -6.99 -10.76 16.63
C SER A 97 -6.33 -9.61 15.86
N TRP A 98 -7.14 -8.63 15.49
CA TRP A 98 -6.64 -7.38 14.92
C TRP A 98 -6.03 -6.50 16.02
N THR A 99 -4.84 -5.96 15.73
CA THR A 99 -4.15 -5.00 16.59
C THR A 99 -4.04 -3.66 15.87
N SER A 100 -4.34 -2.57 16.56
CA SER A 100 -4.07 -1.22 16.04
C SER A 100 -2.57 -0.95 16.10
N VAL A 101 -1.97 -0.57 14.98
CA VAL A 101 -0.52 -0.29 14.90
C VAL A 101 -0.21 1.16 14.60
N GLU A 102 -1.15 1.88 13.98
CA GLU A 102 -0.99 3.30 13.66
C GLU A 102 -2.32 4.03 13.79
N ASP A 103 -2.28 5.22 14.37
CA ASP A 103 -3.40 6.14 14.53
C ASP A 103 -3.02 7.51 13.96
N TYR A 104 -3.72 7.94 12.91
CA TYR A 104 -3.50 9.21 12.24
C TYR A 104 -4.54 10.22 12.70
N LEU A 105 -4.11 11.18 13.52
CA LEU A 105 -4.94 12.27 13.99
C LEU A 105 -4.86 13.44 13.03
N LYS A 106 -6.01 13.85 12.47
CA LYS A 106 -6.09 15.09 11.68
C LYS A 106 -5.99 16.28 12.64
N ALA A 107 -4.79 16.85 12.77
CA ALA A 107 -4.63 18.17 13.38
C ALA A 107 -5.22 19.22 12.41
N GLY A 108 -6.40 19.75 12.72
CA GLY A 108 -7.03 20.81 11.93
C GLY A 108 -6.18 22.09 11.92
N ARG A 109 -6.42 23.00 10.94
CA ARG A 109 -5.91 24.37 11.00
C ARG A 109 -6.60 25.10 12.15
N LEU A 110 -5.86 25.37 13.23
CA LEU A 110 -6.32 26.22 14.32
C LEU A 110 -6.18 27.69 13.87
N LEU A 111 -7.29 28.38 13.67
CA LEU A 111 -7.34 29.84 13.55
C LEU A 111 -8.10 30.36 14.78
N ALA A 112 -7.36 30.98 15.71
CA ALA A 112 -7.93 31.64 16.88
C ALA A 112 -7.67 33.16 16.75
N TYR A 113 -8.75 33.95 16.86
CA TYR A 113 -8.74 35.41 16.90
C TYR A 113 -9.47 35.85 18.18
N ASP A 114 -8.81 36.66 19.00
CA ASP A 114 -9.44 37.37 20.12
C ASP A 114 -9.12 38.87 19.97
N SER A 115 -10.16 39.70 19.98
CA SER A 115 -10.01 41.15 20.07
C SER A 115 -11.01 41.68 21.10
N LYS A 116 -10.51 42.01 22.29
CA LYS A 116 -11.31 42.74 23.29
C LYS A 116 -11.29 44.22 22.94
N ILE A 117 -12.31 44.71 22.23
CA ILE A 117 -12.61 46.14 22.22
C ILE A 117 -13.41 46.44 23.49
N ARG A 118 -12.77 47.06 24.48
CA ARG A 118 -13.45 47.62 25.64
C ARG A 118 -14.07 48.96 25.24
N ARG A 119 -15.39 49.10 25.41
CA ARG A 119 -16.06 50.41 25.52
C ARG A 119 -15.98 50.87 26.98
#